data_AF-A0A9D5GYR7-F1
#
_entry.id   AF-A0A9D5GYR7-F1
#
_cell.length_a   1.000
_cell.length_b   1.000
_cell.length_c   1.000
_cell.angle_alpha   90.00
_cell.angle_beta   90.00
_cell.angle_gamma   90.00
#
_symmetry.space_group_name_H-M   'P 1'
#
loop_
_entity.id
_entity.type
_entity.pdbx_description
1 polymer ?
#
loop_
_entity_poly.entity_id
_entity_poly.type
_entity_poly.pdbx_seq_one_letter_code
_entity_poly.pdbx_strand_id
1 'polypeptide(L)'
;MLEKNDQLPTVRGGNGYTPIQYSALQGRYKMTWHLYHKTIHCFEDKDWNLLFFACIYTGIYDLALKMARHKNELAFARDANKETALHFLAQNEISLDSCCRGPEHDDNPVMINPDMKNLVVFQLVKFLWTTILDKYYYSDAELRKIRNEPSQLIFDAAKVGNFGFLSELISGYPSLIWDVDSKRRTILHIAVMHRHASIFNLVHKIGHIKGVIVTYEDEEGNTLLHLAAKLAPRNQLELVSGAAFQMCLELLWFEVQFILIFHVTLFLHICFTILSYMLESKEDNAAGANKVEKL
;
A
#
# COMPACT_ATOMS: atom_id res chain seq x y z
N MET A 1 -8.14 13.75 -41.67
CA MET A 1 -8.13 15.11 -41.08
C MET A 1 -6.72 15.50 -40.63
N LEU A 2 -6.01 14.67 -39.87
CA LEU A 2 -4.62 14.94 -39.49
C LEU A 2 -3.68 15.09 -40.69
N GLU A 3 -3.83 14.26 -41.73
CA GLU A 3 -3.09 14.40 -43.00
C GLU A 3 -3.32 15.72 -43.75
N LYS A 4 -4.39 16.45 -43.40
CA LYS A 4 -4.71 17.74 -44.02
C LYS A 4 -4.22 18.93 -43.20
N ASN A 5 -3.95 18.74 -41.89
CA ASN A 5 -3.43 19.76 -41.01
C ASN A 5 -2.74 19.11 -39.81
N ASP A 6 -1.41 19.09 -39.85
CA ASP A 6 -0.56 18.46 -38.83
C ASP A 6 -0.56 19.22 -37.49
N GLN A 7 -1.07 20.46 -37.46
CA GLN A 7 -1.18 21.26 -36.24
C GLN A 7 -2.46 21.00 -35.46
N LEU A 8 -3.42 20.25 -36.01
CA LEU A 8 -4.68 19.94 -35.29
C LEU A 8 -4.46 19.36 -33.87
N PRO A 9 -3.49 18.46 -33.62
CA PRO A 9 -3.22 17.95 -32.28
C PRO A 9 -2.71 19.00 -31.28
N THR A 10 -2.18 20.13 -31.74
CA THR A 10 -1.58 21.18 -30.91
C THR A 10 -2.51 22.37 -30.68
N VAL A 11 -3.61 22.47 -31.44
CA VAL A 11 -4.62 23.53 -31.28
C VAL A 11 -5.27 23.43 -29.89
N ARG A 12 -5.09 24.46 -29.07
CA ARG A 12 -5.76 24.58 -27.78
C ARG A 12 -7.22 25.03 -27.98
N GLY A 13 -8.15 24.36 -27.28
CA GLY A 13 -9.56 24.76 -27.27
C GLY A 13 -9.82 25.99 -26.38
N GLY A 14 -11.09 26.39 -26.26
CA GLY A 14 -11.49 27.61 -25.52
C GLY A 14 -11.07 27.64 -24.04
N ASN A 15 -10.86 26.47 -23.42
CA ASN A 15 -10.39 26.34 -22.03
C ASN A 15 -8.85 26.15 -21.93
N GLY A 16 -8.10 26.33 -23.03
CA GLY A 16 -6.64 26.14 -23.06
C GLY A 16 -6.15 24.70 -23.15
N TYR A 17 -7.05 23.71 -23.09
CA TYR A 17 -6.74 22.29 -23.20
C TYR A 17 -6.44 21.87 -24.64
N THR A 18 -5.43 21.03 -24.81
CA THR A 18 -5.10 20.35 -26.07
C THR A 18 -5.98 19.11 -26.28
N PRO A 19 -6.17 18.64 -27.53
CA PRO A 19 -6.92 17.43 -27.86
C PRO A 19 -6.51 16.20 -27.05
N ILE A 20 -5.22 16.02 -26.77
CA ILE A 20 -4.72 14.90 -25.96
C ILE A 20 -5.15 15.00 -24.49
N GLN A 21 -5.17 16.20 -23.92
CA GLN A 21 -5.62 16.40 -22.55
C GLN A 21 -7.12 16.09 -22.43
N TYR A 22 -7.93 16.51 -23.41
CA TYR A 22 -9.34 16.12 -23.47
C TYR A 22 -9.51 14.61 -23.58
N SER A 23 -8.76 13.94 -24.47
CA SER A 23 -8.88 12.49 -24.62
C SER A 23 -8.44 11.75 -23.35
N ALA A 24 -7.41 12.24 -22.65
CA ALA A 24 -6.95 11.71 -21.38
C ALA A 24 -7.99 11.89 -20.27
N LEU A 25 -8.55 13.09 -20.09
CA LEU A 25 -9.61 13.36 -19.11
C LEU A 25 -10.87 12.52 -19.33
N GLN A 26 -11.13 12.12 -20.58
CA GLN A 26 -12.23 11.25 -20.96
C GLN A 26 -11.87 9.74 -20.91
N GLY A 27 -10.67 9.38 -20.44
CA GLY A 27 -10.20 7.99 -20.35
C GLY A 27 -10.03 7.28 -21.71
N ARG A 28 -9.90 8.03 -22.82
CA ARG A 28 -9.83 7.48 -24.17
C ARG A 28 -8.41 6.99 -24.51
N TYR A 29 -7.97 5.91 -23.85
CA TYR A 29 -6.62 5.33 -23.96
C TYR A 29 -6.02 5.33 -25.38
N LYS A 30 -6.69 4.69 -26.36
CA LYS A 30 -6.17 4.54 -27.72
C LYS A 30 -5.90 5.89 -28.40
N MET A 31 -6.81 6.85 -28.20
CA MET A 31 -6.68 8.19 -28.76
C MET A 31 -5.57 8.97 -28.06
N THR A 32 -5.54 8.94 -26.73
CA THR A 32 -4.50 9.61 -25.93
C THR A 32 -3.11 9.12 -26.29
N TRP A 33 -2.93 7.80 -26.44
CA TRP A 33 -1.65 7.21 -26.83
C TRP A 33 -1.22 7.62 -28.25
N HIS A 34 -2.16 7.61 -29.20
CA HIS A 34 -1.90 8.02 -30.57
C HIS A 34 -1.49 9.50 -30.66
N LEU A 35 -2.16 10.37 -29.89
CA LEU A 35 -1.86 11.80 -29.85
C LEU A 35 -0.55 12.11 -29.13
N TYR A 36 -0.16 11.32 -28.12
CA TYR A 36 1.04 11.57 -27.31
C TYR A 36 2.30 11.80 -28.14
N HIS A 37 2.56 10.90 -29.08
CA HIS A 37 3.73 10.98 -29.95
C HIS A 37 3.72 12.20 -30.88
N LYS A 38 2.53 12.76 -31.14
CA LYS A 38 2.35 13.92 -32.02
C LYS A 38 2.39 15.24 -31.25
N THR A 39 2.11 15.27 -29.95
CA THR A 39 1.95 16.52 -29.19
C THR A 39 3.06 16.79 -28.18
N ILE A 40 3.86 15.78 -27.82
CA ILE A 40 4.87 15.86 -26.76
C ILE A 40 5.87 17.02 -26.92
N HIS A 41 6.23 17.38 -28.16
CA HIS A 41 7.22 18.41 -28.46
C HIS A 41 6.72 19.85 -28.21
N CYS A 42 5.42 20.03 -28.01
CA CYS A 42 4.79 21.33 -27.75
C CYS A 42 4.38 21.53 -26.29
N PHE A 43 4.69 20.59 -25.40
CA PHE A 43 4.22 20.65 -24.00
C PHE A 43 5.01 21.67 -23.17
N GLU A 44 4.28 22.57 -22.54
CA GLU A 44 4.78 23.39 -21.44
C GLU A 44 4.73 22.60 -20.13
N ASP A 45 5.39 23.09 -19.08
CA ASP A 45 5.42 22.41 -17.77
C ASP A 45 4.03 22.15 -17.19
N LYS A 46 3.08 23.07 -17.42
CA LYS A 46 1.68 22.91 -17.00
C LYS A 46 0.98 21.79 -17.75
N ASP A 47 1.28 21.60 -19.03
CA ASP A 47 0.68 20.54 -19.85
C ASP A 47 1.12 19.16 -19.40
N TRP A 48 2.39 19.03 -19.01
CA TRP A 48 2.96 17.82 -18.44
C TRP A 48 2.21 17.37 -17.19
N ASN A 49 2.09 18.27 -16.20
CA ASN A 49 1.40 17.97 -14.94
C ASN A 49 -0.07 17.62 -15.20
N LEU A 50 -0.75 18.43 -16.00
CA LEU A 50 -2.16 18.24 -16.29
C LEU A 50 -2.44 16.90 -16.99
N LEU A 51 -1.68 16.56 -18.02
CA LEU A 51 -1.84 15.29 -18.72
C LEU A 51 -1.46 14.10 -17.84
N PHE A 52 -0.40 14.24 -17.02
CA PHE A 52 0.05 13.19 -16.11
C PHE A 52 -1.03 12.82 -15.10
N PHE A 53 -1.60 13.82 -14.40
CA PHE A 53 -2.69 13.60 -13.46
C PHE A 53 -3.97 13.13 -14.17
N ALA A 54 -4.30 13.65 -15.35
CA ALA A 54 -5.43 13.14 -16.14
C ALA A 54 -5.28 11.65 -16.46
N CYS A 55 -4.07 11.19 -16.81
CA CYS A 55 -3.81 9.77 -17.05
C CYS A 55 -3.94 8.94 -15.76
N ILE A 56 -3.47 9.45 -14.63
CA ILE A 56 -3.58 8.77 -13.33
C ILE A 56 -5.05 8.62 -12.93
N TYR A 57 -5.83 9.71 -12.95
CA TYR A 57 -7.23 9.69 -12.53
C TYR A 57 -8.12 8.80 -13.41
N THR A 58 -7.75 8.65 -14.70
CA THR A 58 -8.52 7.83 -15.65
C THR A 58 -7.93 6.44 -15.86
N GLY A 59 -6.88 6.06 -15.14
CA GLY A 59 -6.29 4.73 -15.17
C GLY A 59 -5.43 4.42 -16.41
N ILE A 60 -4.95 5.43 -17.14
CA ILE A 60 -4.03 5.30 -18.28
C ILE A 60 -2.58 5.23 -17.74
N TYR A 61 -2.31 4.25 -16.88
CA TYR A 61 -1.06 4.16 -16.12
C TYR A 61 0.19 3.91 -16.98
N ASP A 62 0.06 3.20 -18.10
CA ASP A 62 1.17 2.97 -19.04
C ASP A 62 1.74 4.29 -19.55
N LEU A 63 0.85 5.22 -19.91
CA LEU A 63 1.25 6.52 -20.42
C LEU A 63 1.80 7.39 -19.30
N ALA A 64 1.17 7.37 -18.12
CA ALA A 64 1.70 8.06 -16.94
C ALA A 64 3.12 7.60 -16.60
N LEU A 65 3.38 6.29 -16.64
CA LEU A 65 4.72 5.70 -16.44
C LEU A 65 5.71 6.14 -17.53
N LYS A 66 5.28 6.13 -18.79
CA LYS A 66 6.11 6.62 -19.90
C LYS A 66 6.47 8.09 -19.75
N MET A 67 5.53 8.92 -19.30
CA MET A 67 5.74 10.34 -19.03
C MET A 67 6.69 10.54 -17.85
N ALA A 68 6.48 9.82 -16.74
CA ALA A 68 7.32 9.92 -15.55
C ALA A 68 8.77 9.53 -15.83
N ARG A 69 9.00 8.51 -16.67
CA ARG A 69 10.35 8.12 -17.14
C ARG A 69 11.01 9.14 -18.05
N HIS A 70 10.22 9.90 -18.80
CA HIS A 70 10.73 10.96 -19.66
C HIS A 70 11.03 12.25 -18.87
N LYS A 71 10.24 12.52 -17.83
CA LYS A 71 10.34 13.71 -16.99
C LYS A 71 10.19 13.34 -15.51
N ASN A 72 11.32 13.04 -14.87
CA ASN A 72 11.36 12.54 -13.49
C ASN A 72 10.78 13.55 -12.49
N GLU A 73 10.76 14.85 -12.81
CA GLU A 73 10.16 15.89 -11.97
C GLU A 73 8.67 15.64 -11.70
N LEU A 74 8.00 14.88 -12.57
CA LEU A 74 6.60 14.47 -12.39
C LEU A 74 6.39 13.62 -11.13
N ALA A 75 7.42 12.94 -10.62
CA ALA A 75 7.34 12.22 -9.36
C ALA A 75 7.03 13.14 -8.16
N PHE A 76 7.37 14.43 -8.27
CA PHE A 76 7.17 15.45 -7.25
C PHE A 76 6.02 16.40 -7.58
N ALA A 77 5.39 16.24 -8.75
CA ALA A 77 4.30 17.08 -9.17
C ALA A 77 3.14 16.96 -8.19
N ARG A 78 2.45 18.08 -7.97
CA ARG A 78 1.26 18.17 -7.14
C ARG A 78 0.10 18.69 -7.98
N ASP A 79 -1.08 18.12 -7.78
CA ASP A 79 -2.31 18.52 -8.45
C ASP A 79 -2.94 19.77 -7.79
N ALA A 80 -4.18 20.06 -8.16
CA ALA A 80 -4.96 21.16 -7.59
C ALA A 80 -5.26 20.98 -6.08
N ASN A 81 -5.36 19.75 -5.59
CA ASN A 81 -5.54 19.41 -4.18
C ASN A 81 -4.22 19.38 -3.41
N LYS A 82 -3.11 19.70 -4.08
CA LYS A 82 -1.74 19.54 -3.60
C LYS A 82 -1.34 18.07 -3.43
N GLU A 83 -2.10 17.12 -3.93
CA GLU A 83 -1.79 15.69 -3.84
C GLU A 83 -0.74 15.32 -4.88
N THR A 84 0.21 14.44 -4.50
CA THR A 84 1.11 13.81 -5.48
C THR A 84 0.42 12.61 -6.12
N ALA A 85 0.98 12.11 -7.22
CA ALA A 85 0.51 10.87 -7.86
C ALA A 85 0.39 9.69 -6.88
N LEU A 86 1.33 9.58 -5.92
CA LEU A 86 1.31 8.52 -4.93
C LEU A 86 0.10 8.64 -3.98
N HIS A 87 -0.36 9.85 -3.64
CA HIS A 87 -1.53 10.02 -2.75
C HIS A 87 -2.80 9.48 -3.40
N PHE A 88 -3.01 9.78 -4.68
CA PHE A 88 -4.13 9.23 -5.42
C PHE A 88 -4.02 7.70 -5.56
N LEU A 89 -2.83 7.19 -5.88
CA LEU A 89 -2.60 5.75 -6.00
C LEU A 89 -2.74 4.99 -4.67
N ALA A 90 -2.45 5.63 -3.54
CA ALA A 90 -2.65 5.06 -2.20
C ALA A 90 -4.13 4.76 -1.93
N GLN A 91 -5.02 5.68 -2.32
CA GLN A 91 -6.46 5.59 -2.06
C GLN A 91 -7.22 4.71 -3.06
N ASN A 92 -6.64 4.42 -4.23
CA ASN A 92 -7.24 3.48 -5.16
C ASN A 92 -6.97 2.05 -4.70
N GLU A 93 -8.03 1.30 -4.42
CA GLU A 93 -7.92 -0.11 -4.07
C GLU A 93 -7.35 -0.90 -5.25
N ILE A 94 -6.04 -1.16 -5.22
CA ILE A 94 -5.39 -2.09 -6.14
C ILE A 94 -5.64 -3.48 -5.58
N SER A 95 -6.82 -4.03 -5.88
CA SER A 95 -7.20 -5.37 -5.43
C SER A 95 -6.29 -6.41 -6.12
N LEU A 96 -5.43 -7.05 -5.35
CA LEU A 96 -4.77 -8.31 -5.68
C LEU A 96 -5.47 -9.46 -4.93
N ASP A 97 -6.80 -9.44 -4.85
CA ASP A 97 -7.52 -10.56 -4.26
C ASP A 97 -7.78 -11.65 -5.31
N SER A 98 -6.70 -12.33 -5.70
CA SER A 98 -6.72 -13.52 -6.56
C SER A 98 -6.89 -14.82 -5.78
N CYS A 99 -7.08 -14.79 -4.46
CA CYS A 99 -7.17 -16.02 -3.68
C CYS A 99 -8.61 -16.40 -3.32
N CYS A 100 -9.58 -16.29 -4.25
CA CYS A 100 -10.94 -16.85 -4.07
C CYS A 100 -11.77 -17.08 -5.36
N ARG A 101 -11.20 -17.09 -6.59
CA ARG A 101 -11.97 -17.43 -7.80
C ARG A 101 -11.53 -18.77 -8.39
N GLY A 102 -12.46 -19.73 -8.40
CA GLY A 102 -12.33 -20.99 -9.11
C GLY A 102 -12.23 -20.78 -10.64
N PRO A 103 -11.92 -21.84 -11.40
CA PRO A 103 -11.63 -21.73 -12.82
C PRO A 103 -12.93 -21.57 -13.61
N GLU A 104 -13.14 -20.39 -14.19
CA GLU A 104 -14.12 -20.23 -15.26
C GLU A 104 -13.38 -19.97 -16.58
N HIS A 105 -13.61 -20.90 -17.50
CA HIS A 105 -13.36 -20.79 -18.92
C HIS A 105 -14.25 -19.69 -19.50
N ASP A 106 -13.67 -18.71 -20.21
CA ASP A 106 -14.27 -18.26 -21.46
C ASP A 106 -13.30 -17.48 -22.34
N ASP A 107 -13.32 -17.80 -23.63
CA ASP A 107 -12.46 -17.30 -24.69
C ASP A 107 -13.03 -15.99 -25.29
N ASN A 108 -12.34 -14.86 -25.09
CA ASN A 108 -12.38 -13.70 -25.99
C ASN A 108 -11.27 -12.67 -25.63
N PRO A 109 -10.27 -12.39 -26.50
CA PRO A 109 -9.13 -11.57 -26.12
C PRO A 109 -9.19 -10.15 -26.73
N VAL A 110 -9.89 -9.23 -26.07
CA VAL A 110 -9.41 -7.83 -25.91
C VAL A 110 -9.87 -7.29 -24.56
N MET A 111 -9.30 -7.85 -23.50
CA MET A 111 -9.32 -7.26 -22.17
C MET A 111 -7.86 -7.08 -21.76
N ILE A 112 -7.46 -5.86 -21.39
CA ILE A 112 -6.19 -5.68 -20.67
C ILE A 112 -6.36 -6.49 -19.40
N ASN A 113 -5.72 -7.67 -19.36
CA ASN A 113 -5.81 -8.64 -18.28
C ASN A 113 -5.67 -7.88 -16.94
N PRO A 114 -6.59 -8.05 -15.96
CA PRO A 114 -6.50 -7.36 -14.66
C PRO A 114 -5.09 -7.46 -14.05
N ASP A 115 -4.44 -8.60 -14.25
CA ASP A 115 -3.05 -8.87 -13.85
C ASP A 115 -2.04 -7.90 -14.47
N MET A 116 -2.22 -7.54 -15.74
CA MET A 116 -1.33 -6.60 -16.46
C MET A 116 -1.56 -5.15 -16.02
N LYS A 117 -2.81 -4.74 -15.75
CA LYS A 117 -3.09 -3.39 -15.22
C LYS A 117 -2.44 -3.21 -13.86
N ASN A 118 -2.61 -4.19 -12.97
CA ASN A 118 -2.00 -4.19 -11.65
C ASN A 118 -0.47 -4.12 -11.76
N LEU A 119 0.13 -4.91 -12.66
CA LEU A 119 1.58 -4.88 -12.91
C LEU A 119 2.09 -3.48 -13.30
N VAL A 120 1.41 -2.80 -14.21
CA VAL A 120 1.79 -1.45 -14.68
C VAL A 120 1.66 -0.42 -13.56
N VAL A 121 0.60 -0.50 -12.76
CA VAL A 121 0.44 0.38 -11.59
C VAL A 121 1.59 0.18 -10.61
N PHE A 122 1.99 -1.06 -10.32
CA PHE A 122 3.14 -1.31 -9.44
C PHE A 122 4.44 -0.77 -10.03
N GLN A 123 4.66 -0.90 -11.34
CA GLN A 123 5.82 -0.30 -11.98
C GLN A 123 5.83 1.23 -11.86
N LEU A 124 4.66 1.87 -11.96
CA LEU A 124 4.51 3.31 -11.75
C LEU A 124 4.78 3.70 -10.31
N VAL A 125 4.12 3.05 -9.34
CA VAL A 125 4.34 3.30 -7.90
C VAL A 125 5.81 3.15 -7.54
N LYS A 126 6.43 2.03 -7.96
CA LYS A 126 7.84 1.75 -7.76
C LYS A 126 8.70 2.87 -8.32
N PHE A 127 8.51 3.24 -9.59
CA PHE A 127 9.30 4.27 -10.25
C PHE A 127 9.17 5.63 -9.54
N LEU A 128 7.95 6.05 -9.20
CA LEU A 128 7.72 7.31 -8.49
C LEU A 128 8.39 7.29 -7.11
N TRP A 129 8.24 6.19 -6.37
CA TRP A 129 8.80 6.05 -5.05
C TRP A 129 10.34 6.03 -5.06
N THR A 130 10.96 5.24 -5.94
CA THR A 130 12.43 5.21 -6.07
C THR A 130 12.97 6.58 -6.47
N THR A 131 12.29 7.28 -7.37
CA THR A 131 12.71 8.64 -7.79
C THR A 131 12.66 9.62 -6.62
N ILE A 132 11.64 9.53 -5.76
CA ILE A 132 11.52 10.36 -4.56
C ILE A 132 12.63 10.03 -3.55
N LEU A 133 12.86 8.73 -3.32
CA LEU A 133 13.92 8.26 -2.43
C LEU A 133 15.29 8.70 -2.93
N ASP A 134 15.64 8.49 -4.19
CA ASP A 134 16.93 8.87 -4.75
C ASP A 134 17.26 10.36 -4.52
N LYS A 135 16.24 11.22 -4.53
CA LYS A 135 16.41 12.65 -4.29
C LYS A 135 16.45 13.04 -2.81
N TYR A 136 15.66 12.39 -1.96
CA TYR A 136 15.43 12.82 -0.58
C TYR A 136 15.76 11.79 0.49
N TYR A 137 16.46 10.70 0.16
CA TYR A 137 16.77 9.61 1.09
C TYR A 137 17.41 10.11 2.40
N TYR A 138 18.30 11.09 2.31
CA TYR A 138 19.00 11.69 3.46
C TYR A 138 18.28 12.90 4.06
N SER A 139 17.20 13.39 3.45
CA SER A 139 16.42 14.54 3.92
C SER A 139 15.06 14.08 4.44
N ASP A 140 15.05 13.59 5.68
CA ASP A 140 13.84 13.09 6.34
C ASP A 140 12.72 14.15 6.39
N ALA A 141 13.07 15.43 6.53
CA ALA A 141 12.10 16.53 6.53
C ALA A 141 11.34 16.64 5.19
N GLU A 142 12.03 16.60 4.06
CA GLU A 142 11.41 16.69 2.73
C GLU A 142 10.63 15.42 2.40
N LEU A 143 11.18 14.25 2.76
CA LEU A 143 10.51 12.97 2.55
C LEU A 143 9.21 12.88 3.36
N ARG A 144 9.22 13.34 4.62
CA ARG A 144 8.01 13.48 5.45
C ARG A 144 7.00 14.42 4.82
N LYS A 145 7.43 15.56 4.28
CA LYS A 145 6.53 16.50 3.61
C LYS A 145 5.85 15.89 2.39
N ILE A 146 6.58 15.13 1.58
CA ILE A 146 6.03 14.43 0.41
C ILE A 146 5.05 13.33 0.84
N ARG A 147 5.31 12.63 1.94
CA ARG A 147 4.47 11.51 2.42
C ARG A 147 3.25 11.94 3.23
N ASN A 148 3.31 13.09 3.90
CA ASN A 148 2.33 13.49 4.92
C ASN A 148 1.50 14.74 4.54
N GLU A 149 1.79 15.39 3.41
CA GLU A 149 1.00 16.52 2.91
C GLU A 149 0.42 16.21 1.52
N PRO A 150 -0.89 16.42 1.28
CA PRO A 150 -1.87 16.99 2.21
C PRO A 150 -2.43 15.97 3.22
N SER A 151 -2.25 14.68 2.96
CA SER A 151 -2.71 13.59 3.83
C SER A 151 -1.58 12.60 4.07
N GLN A 152 -1.78 11.70 5.03
CA GLN A 152 -0.75 10.73 5.39
C GLN A 152 -0.88 9.47 4.54
N LEU A 153 -0.11 9.47 3.46
CA LEU A 153 -0.17 8.53 2.36
C LEU A 153 -0.23 7.06 2.77
N ILE A 154 0.64 6.63 3.70
CA ILE A 154 0.70 5.22 4.14
C ILE A 154 -0.54 4.82 4.95
N PHE A 155 -1.12 5.74 5.72
CA PHE A 155 -2.32 5.44 6.51
C PHE A 155 -3.56 5.47 5.65
N ASP A 156 -3.62 6.31 4.63
CA ASP A 156 -4.73 6.30 3.67
C ASP A 156 -4.75 5.00 2.88
N ALA A 157 -3.59 4.51 2.41
CA ALA A 157 -3.48 3.18 1.82
C ALA A 157 -3.91 2.07 2.80
N ALA A 158 -3.53 2.18 4.07
CA ALA A 158 -3.89 1.20 5.09
C ALA A 158 -5.39 1.19 5.41
N LYS A 159 -6.08 2.34 5.39
CA LYS A 159 -7.54 2.42 5.58
C LYS A 159 -8.30 1.72 4.45
N VAL A 160 -7.85 1.92 3.21
CA VAL A 160 -8.51 1.35 2.03
C VAL A 160 -8.15 -0.12 1.82
N GLY A 161 -7.01 -0.58 2.32
CA GLY A 161 -6.59 -1.98 2.15
C GLY A 161 -5.62 -2.19 0.99
N ASN A 162 -4.94 -1.14 0.54
CA ASN A 162 -4.04 -1.18 -0.61
C ASN A 162 -2.69 -1.85 -0.27
N PHE A 163 -2.73 -3.16 -0.08
CA PHE A 163 -1.59 -3.99 0.33
C PHE A 163 -0.41 -3.88 -0.63
N GLY A 164 -0.65 -3.97 -1.94
CA GLY A 164 0.43 -3.97 -2.92
C GLY A 164 1.20 -2.65 -2.91
N PHE A 165 0.50 -1.52 -2.79
CA PHE A 165 1.10 -0.20 -2.68
C PHE A 165 1.99 -0.10 -1.43
N LEU A 166 1.45 -0.50 -0.27
CA LEU A 166 2.20 -0.49 0.99
C LEU A 166 3.43 -1.40 0.94
N SER A 167 3.30 -2.58 0.33
CA SER A 167 4.40 -3.52 0.15
C SER A 167 5.56 -2.89 -0.64
N GLU A 168 5.27 -2.16 -1.72
CA GLU A 168 6.31 -1.50 -2.52
C GLU A 168 6.99 -0.37 -1.73
N LEU A 169 6.21 0.46 -1.03
CA LEU A 169 6.74 1.56 -0.24
C LEU A 169 7.64 1.09 0.90
N ILE A 170 7.16 0.13 1.69
CA ILE A 170 7.88 -0.43 2.84
C ILE A 170 9.12 -1.19 2.39
N SER A 171 9.08 -1.86 1.22
CA SER A 171 10.28 -2.53 0.67
C SER A 171 11.38 -1.52 0.31
N GLY A 172 11.01 -0.34 -0.21
CA GLY A 172 11.95 0.72 -0.53
C GLY A 172 12.43 1.53 0.69
N TYR A 173 11.59 1.66 1.73
CA TYR A 173 11.90 2.40 2.95
C TYR A 173 11.32 1.70 4.20
N PRO A 174 12.00 0.68 4.75
CA PRO A 174 11.45 -0.16 5.82
C PRO A 174 11.10 0.57 7.12
N SER A 175 11.70 1.73 7.39
CA SER A 175 11.41 2.53 8.58
C SER A 175 9.98 3.07 8.64
N LEU A 176 9.25 3.11 7.51
CA LEU A 176 7.84 3.50 7.46
C LEU A 176 6.94 2.71 8.40
N ILE A 177 7.33 1.48 8.74
CA ILE A 177 6.55 0.62 9.63
C ILE A 177 6.39 1.22 11.04
N TRP A 178 7.31 2.10 11.44
CA TRP A 178 7.33 2.76 12.74
C TRP A 178 6.61 4.11 12.75
N ASP A 179 6.21 4.62 11.58
CA ASP A 179 5.45 5.85 11.50
C ASP A 179 4.11 5.69 12.23
N VAL A 180 3.69 6.77 12.88
CA VAL A 180 2.41 6.87 13.57
C VAL A 180 1.59 8.03 13.03
N ASP A 181 0.28 7.85 13.02
CA ASP A 181 -0.66 8.90 12.64
C ASP A 181 -0.85 9.94 13.76
N SER A 182 -1.74 10.91 13.55
CA SER A 182 -2.05 11.94 14.55
C SER A 182 -2.64 11.39 15.85
N LYS A 183 -3.14 10.15 15.88
CA LYS A 183 -3.67 9.46 17.06
C LYS A 183 -2.70 8.42 17.61
N ARG A 184 -1.41 8.54 17.27
CA ARG A 184 -0.34 7.59 17.63
C ARG A 184 -0.57 6.15 17.12
N ARG A 185 -1.36 5.96 16.07
CA ARG A 185 -1.65 4.64 15.50
C ARG A 185 -0.65 4.31 14.39
N THR A 186 -0.06 3.13 14.46
CA THR A 186 0.77 2.59 13.36
C THR A 186 -0.09 2.04 12.23
N ILE A 187 0.53 1.71 11.08
CA ILE A 187 -0.17 1.09 9.94
C ILE A 187 -0.89 -0.21 10.34
N LEU A 188 -0.38 -0.93 11.35
CA LEU A 188 -1.01 -2.14 11.87
C LEU A 188 -2.30 -1.85 12.65
N HIS A 189 -2.32 -0.77 13.44
CA HIS A 189 -3.54 -0.34 14.13
C HIS A 189 -4.64 -0.04 13.10
N ILE A 190 -4.29 0.71 12.04
CA ILE A 190 -5.24 1.03 10.97
C ILE A 190 -5.70 -0.24 10.24
N ALA A 191 -4.78 -1.13 9.85
CA ALA A 191 -5.14 -2.38 9.18
C ALA A 191 -6.08 -3.24 10.02
N VAL A 192 -5.86 -3.33 11.34
CA VAL A 192 -6.72 -4.08 12.25
C VAL A 192 -8.10 -3.45 12.39
N MET A 193 -8.16 -2.13 12.57
CA MET A 193 -9.42 -1.39 12.63
C MET A 193 -10.27 -1.57 11.37
N HIS A 194 -9.63 -1.71 10.20
CA HIS A 194 -10.31 -1.84 8.91
C HIS A 194 -10.43 -3.28 8.38
N ARG A 195 -10.05 -4.29 9.18
CA ARG A 195 -10.13 -5.72 8.83
C ARG A 195 -9.26 -6.14 7.62
N HIS A 196 -8.15 -5.46 7.39
CA HIS A 196 -7.23 -5.74 6.28
C HIS A 196 -6.13 -6.73 6.67
N ALA A 197 -6.48 -8.03 6.66
CA ALA A 197 -5.59 -9.13 7.04
C ALA A 197 -4.27 -9.17 6.25
N SER A 198 -4.33 -8.87 4.95
CA SER A 198 -3.18 -8.88 4.04
C SER A 198 -2.10 -7.90 4.52
N ILE A 199 -2.49 -6.69 4.95
CA ILE A 199 -1.59 -5.67 5.47
C ILE A 199 -1.03 -6.06 6.83
N PHE A 200 -1.87 -6.61 7.72
CA PHE A 200 -1.39 -7.13 9.00
C PHE A 200 -0.33 -8.23 8.81
N ASN A 201 -0.51 -9.07 7.78
CA ASN A 201 0.44 -10.12 7.42
C ASN A 201 1.69 -9.62 6.68
N LEU A 202 1.70 -8.39 6.16
CA LEU A 202 2.89 -7.80 5.55
C LEU A 202 4.05 -7.72 6.55
N VAL A 203 3.74 -7.36 7.79
CA VAL A 203 4.74 -7.19 8.86
C VAL A 203 5.34 -8.52 9.31
N HIS A 204 4.63 -9.64 9.14
CA HIS A 204 5.19 -10.96 9.43
C HIS A 204 6.40 -11.30 8.56
N LYS A 205 6.46 -10.78 7.32
CA LYS A 205 7.60 -10.96 6.43
C LYS A 205 8.81 -10.12 6.81
N ILE A 206 8.63 -9.08 7.65
CA ILE A 206 9.66 -8.12 8.06
C ILE A 206 10.29 -8.54 9.43
N GLY A 207 9.93 -9.71 9.96
CA GLY A 207 10.63 -10.35 11.09
C GLY A 207 10.13 -9.95 12.48
N HIS A 208 11.05 -9.73 13.43
CA HIS A 208 10.77 -9.54 14.87
C HIS A 208 10.02 -8.24 15.23
N ILE A 209 9.79 -7.36 14.26
CA ILE A 209 9.13 -6.05 14.42
C ILE A 209 7.72 -6.19 15.00
N LYS A 210 7.03 -7.29 14.69
CA LYS A 210 5.67 -7.54 15.18
C LYS A 210 5.58 -7.51 16.71
N GLY A 211 6.54 -8.10 17.41
CA GLY A 211 6.51 -8.17 18.88
C GLY A 211 6.51 -6.80 19.55
N VAL A 212 7.23 -5.84 18.95
CA VAL A 212 7.31 -4.46 19.46
C VAL A 212 6.07 -3.65 19.09
N ILE A 213 5.55 -3.79 17.87
CA ILE A 213 4.38 -2.98 17.45
C ILE A 213 3.10 -3.44 18.15
N VAL A 214 2.98 -4.72 18.50
CA VAL A 214 1.82 -5.25 19.23
C VAL A 214 1.68 -4.63 20.62
N THR A 215 2.78 -4.18 21.24
CA THR A 215 2.76 -3.51 22.55
C THR A 215 2.55 -2.00 22.45
N TYR A 216 2.43 -1.44 21.25
CA TYR A 216 2.14 -0.01 21.11
C TYR A 216 0.68 0.25 21.46
N GLU A 217 0.47 1.39 22.11
CA GLU A 217 -0.83 1.92 22.45
C GLU A 217 -1.08 3.16 21.60
N ASP A 218 -2.32 3.31 21.14
CA ASP A 218 -2.78 4.56 20.55
C ASP A 218 -2.92 5.66 21.62
N GLU A 219 -3.33 6.86 21.21
CA GLU A 219 -3.50 8.01 22.12
C GLU A 219 -4.50 7.74 23.26
N GLU A 220 -5.44 6.82 23.09
CA GLU A 220 -6.44 6.42 24.08
C GLU A 220 -5.99 5.26 24.98
N GLY A 221 -4.76 4.75 24.81
CA GLY A 221 -4.27 3.57 25.54
C GLY A 221 -4.75 2.24 24.95
N ASN A 222 -5.34 2.22 23.75
CA ASN A 222 -5.80 0.98 23.13
C ASN A 222 -4.62 0.27 22.46
N THR A 223 -4.40 -0.99 22.84
CA THR A 223 -3.53 -1.91 22.08
C THR A 223 -4.23 -2.43 20.81
N LEU A 224 -3.48 -3.10 19.94
CA LEU A 224 -4.05 -3.78 18.76
C LEU A 224 -5.21 -4.72 19.11
N LEU A 225 -5.16 -5.40 20.26
CA LEU A 225 -6.22 -6.33 20.68
C LEU A 225 -7.51 -5.58 21.04
N HIS A 226 -7.38 -4.42 21.70
CA HIS A 226 -8.53 -3.55 21.97
C HIS A 226 -9.14 -3.03 20.66
N LEU A 227 -8.31 -2.63 19.68
CA LEU A 227 -8.79 -2.17 18.39
C LEU A 227 -9.42 -3.28 17.54
N ALA A 228 -8.90 -4.50 17.65
CA ALA A 228 -9.55 -5.67 17.06
C ALA A 228 -10.96 -5.80 17.64
N ALA A 229 -11.10 -5.74 18.98
CA ALA A 229 -12.34 -5.86 19.75
C ALA A 229 -13.41 -4.80 19.42
N LYS A 230 -13.02 -3.65 18.87
CA LYS A 230 -13.95 -2.58 18.46
C LYS A 230 -14.77 -3.02 17.25
N LEU A 231 -15.99 -2.49 17.16
CA LEU A 231 -16.91 -2.73 16.04
C LEU A 231 -16.24 -2.38 14.69
N ALA A 232 -16.34 -3.28 13.72
CA ALA A 232 -15.80 -3.07 12.39
C ALA A 232 -16.47 -1.88 11.68
N PRO A 233 -15.75 -1.21 10.76
CA PRO A 233 -16.32 -0.12 9.97
C PRO A 233 -17.45 -0.63 9.06
N ARG A 234 -18.38 0.27 8.73
CA ARG A 234 -19.63 -0.09 8.02
C ARG A 234 -19.40 -0.81 6.71
N ASN A 235 -18.41 -0.39 5.93
CA ASN A 235 -18.05 -1.04 4.68
C ASN A 235 -17.66 -2.52 4.85
N GLN A 236 -17.12 -2.91 6.02
CA GLN A 236 -16.82 -4.29 6.38
C GLN A 236 -18.06 -5.04 6.88
N LEU A 237 -18.91 -4.38 7.67
CA LEU A 237 -20.15 -4.97 8.18
C LEU A 237 -21.20 -5.21 7.09
N GLU A 238 -21.18 -4.41 6.03
CA GLU A 238 -22.10 -4.50 4.90
C GLU A 238 -21.71 -5.60 3.89
N LEU A 239 -20.56 -6.29 4.04
CA LEU A 239 -20.22 -7.47 3.23
C LEU A 239 -21.25 -8.59 3.38
N VAL A 240 -21.88 -8.70 4.56
CA VAL A 240 -22.86 -9.73 4.88
C VAL A 240 -24.08 -9.11 5.54
N SER A 241 -25.27 -9.55 5.12
CA SER A 241 -26.54 -9.07 5.70
C SER A 241 -26.97 -9.95 6.88
N GLY A 242 -27.26 -9.30 8.02
CA GLY A 242 -27.82 -9.95 9.20
C GLY A 242 -26.83 -10.10 10.35
N ALA A 243 -27.30 -9.84 11.57
CA ALA A 243 -26.47 -9.77 12.78
C ALA A 243 -25.69 -11.07 13.06
N ALA A 244 -26.28 -12.24 12.78
CA ALA A 244 -25.61 -13.53 12.97
C ALA A 244 -24.40 -13.70 12.03
N PHE A 245 -24.54 -13.37 10.75
CA PHE A 245 -23.45 -13.46 9.77
C PHE A 245 -22.35 -12.43 10.03
N GLN A 246 -22.72 -11.21 10.43
CA GLN A 246 -21.77 -10.19 10.87
C GLN A 246 -20.97 -10.67 12.09
N MET A 247 -21.63 -11.27 13.08
CA MET A 247 -20.96 -11.83 14.26
C MET A 247 -20.02 -12.99 13.89
N CYS A 248 -20.45 -13.89 12.98
CA CYS A 248 -19.59 -14.98 12.51
C CYS A 248 -18.36 -14.49 11.75
N LEU A 249 -18.50 -13.47 10.88
CA LEU A 249 -17.39 -12.88 10.14
C LEU A 249 -16.37 -12.23 11.10
N GLU A 250 -16.86 -11.50 12.09
CA GLU A 250 -16.02 -10.90 13.11
C GLU A 250 -15.31 -11.97 13.95
N LEU A 251 -15.99 -13.03 14.37
CA LEU A 251 -15.36 -14.15 15.08
C LEU A 251 -14.23 -14.78 14.25
N LEU A 252 -14.44 -15.03 12.96
CA LEU A 252 -13.40 -15.56 12.06
C LEU A 252 -12.20 -14.61 11.98
N TRP A 253 -12.43 -13.29 11.90
CA TRP A 253 -11.36 -12.30 11.96
C TRP A 253 -10.55 -12.38 13.27
N PHE A 254 -11.21 -12.50 14.43
CA PHE A 254 -10.50 -12.64 15.71
C PHE A 254 -9.74 -13.96 15.84
N GLU A 255 -10.37 -15.08 15.52
CA GLU A 255 -9.77 -16.40 15.73
C GLU A 255 -8.56 -16.62 14.80
N VAL A 256 -8.72 -16.26 13.53
CA VAL A 256 -7.70 -16.56 12.51
C VAL A 256 -6.50 -15.62 12.60
N GLN A 257 -6.70 -14.34 12.95
CA GLN A 257 -5.63 -13.34 12.94
C GLN A 257 -5.06 -13.01 14.32
N PHE A 258 -5.78 -13.29 15.41
CA PHE A 258 -5.30 -12.99 16.77
C PHE A 258 -5.08 -14.27 17.57
N ILE A 259 -6.02 -15.20 17.63
CA ILE A 259 -5.85 -16.39 18.49
C ILE A 259 -4.73 -17.31 17.98
N LEU A 260 -4.67 -17.63 16.69
CA LEU A 260 -3.58 -18.43 16.11
C LEU A 260 -2.19 -17.79 16.27
N ILE A 261 -2.13 -16.46 16.29
CA ILE A 261 -0.87 -15.71 16.37
C ILE A 261 -0.36 -15.59 17.81
N PHE A 262 -1.26 -15.31 18.75
CA PHE A 262 -0.90 -15.21 20.17
C PHE A 262 -0.68 -16.59 20.79
N HIS A 263 -1.37 -17.65 20.35
CA HIS A 263 -1.08 -19.00 20.84
C HIS A 263 0.30 -19.49 20.39
N VAL A 264 0.74 -19.25 19.15
CA VAL A 264 2.06 -19.71 18.71
C VAL A 264 3.19 -18.96 19.42
N THR A 265 3.05 -17.65 19.65
CA THR A 265 4.08 -16.88 20.37
C THR A 265 4.07 -17.15 21.87
N LEU A 266 2.91 -17.28 22.50
CA LEU A 266 2.81 -17.67 23.91
C LEU A 266 3.29 -19.10 24.13
N PHE A 267 2.95 -20.04 23.24
CA PHE A 267 3.42 -21.42 23.29
C PHE A 267 4.94 -21.51 23.08
N LEU A 268 5.50 -20.80 22.10
CA LEU A 268 6.95 -20.76 21.89
C LEU A 268 7.69 -20.11 23.07
N HIS A 269 7.12 -19.05 23.66
CA HIS A 269 7.70 -18.40 24.83
C HIS A 269 7.68 -19.34 26.04
N ILE A 270 6.53 -19.98 26.32
CA ILE A 270 6.40 -20.98 27.38
C ILE A 270 7.36 -22.16 27.14
N CYS A 271 7.45 -22.69 25.93
CA CYS A 271 8.39 -23.75 25.58
C CYS A 271 9.85 -23.33 25.79
N PHE A 272 10.20 -22.09 25.43
CA PHE A 272 11.56 -21.57 25.63
C PHE A 272 11.89 -21.39 27.11
N THR A 273 10.98 -20.81 27.90
CA THR A 273 11.16 -20.67 29.36
C THR A 273 11.29 -22.02 30.05
N ILE A 274 10.46 -23.00 29.67
CA ILE A 274 10.56 -24.37 30.20
C ILE A 274 11.89 -25.00 29.78
N LEU A 275 12.33 -24.85 28.53
CA LEU A 275 13.58 -25.43 28.05
C LEU A 275 14.81 -24.82 28.74
N SER A 276 14.83 -23.50 28.96
CA SER A 276 15.89 -22.81 29.72
C SER A 276 15.96 -23.31 31.16
N TYR A 277 14.82 -23.42 31.84
CA TYR A 277 14.77 -23.93 33.22
C TYR A 277 15.25 -25.39 33.31
N MET A 278 14.87 -26.22 32.33
CA MET A 278 15.29 -27.62 32.27
C MET A 278 16.79 -27.77 31.98
N LEU A 279 17.40 -26.85 31.22
CA LEU A 279 18.84 -26.83 30.96
C LEU A 279 19.64 -26.37 32.18
N GLU A 280 19.22 -25.30 32.86
CA GLU A 280 19.84 -24.84 34.12
C GLU A 280 19.76 -25.94 35.20
N SER A 281 18.62 -26.62 35.33
CA SER A 281 18.50 -27.71 36.31
C SER A 281 19.41 -28.92 36.03
N LYS A 282 19.81 -29.14 34.77
CA LYS A 282 20.76 -30.21 34.41
C LYS A 282 22.20 -29.83 34.72
N GLU A 283 22.58 -28.56 34.55
CA GLU A 283 23.92 -28.08 34.89
C GLU A 283 24.16 -28.10 36.41
N ASP A 284 23.16 -27.72 37.20
CA ASP A 284 23.23 -27.76 38.67
C ASP A 284 23.36 -29.20 39.21
N ASN A 285 22.62 -30.15 38.62
CA ASN A 285 22.70 -31.56 39.00
C ASN A 285 24.04 -32.21 38.58
N ALA A 286 24.60 -31.83 37.43
CA ALA A 286 25.92 -32.29 36.99
C ALA A 286 27.06 -31.72 37.85
N ALA A 287 26.94 -30.46 38.30
CA ALA A 287 27.88 -29.83 39.21
C ALA A 287 27.84 -30.44 40.62
N GLY A 288 26.66 -30.86 41.08
CA GLY A 288 26.48 -31.58 42.35
C GLY A 288 27.08 -32.99 42.33
N ALA A 289 26.88 -33.75 41.24
CA ALA A 289 27.40 -35.12 41.12
C ALA A 289 28.93 -35.19 41.12
N ASN A 290 29.61 -34.26 40.42
CA ASN A 290 31.08 -34.18 40.40
C ASN A 290 31.70 -33.80 41.76
N LYS A 291 30.90 -33.30 42.71
CA LYS A 291 31.36 -32.95 44.05
C LYS A 291 31.26 -34.12 45.04
N VAL A 292 30.44 -35.13 44.75
CA VAL A 292 30.24 -36.31 45.60
C VAL A 292 31.28 -37.40 45.31
N GLU A 293 31.88 -37.43 44.11
CA GLU A 293 32.95 -38.38 43.76
C GLU A 293 34.37 -37.96 44.22
N LYS A 294 34.51 -36.86 44.98
CA LYS A 294 35.81 -36.33 45.47
C LYS A 294 35.97 -36.31 47.00
N LEU A 295 35.16 -37.03 47.75
CA LEU A 295 35.32 -37.27 49.19
C LEU A 295 35.57 -38.76 49.44
#